data_AF-A0A962WXX0-F1
#
_entry.id   AF-A0A962WXX0-F1
#
_cell.length_a   1.000
_cell.length_b   1.000
_cell.length_c   1.000
_cell.angle_alpha   90.00
_cell.angle_beta   90.00
_cell.angle_gamma   90.00
#
_symmetry.space_group_name_H-M   'P 1'
#
loop_
_entity.id
_entity.type
_entity.pdbx_description
1 polymer ?
#
loop_
_entity_poly.entity_id
_entity_poly.type
_entity_poly.pdbx_seq_one_letter_code
_entity_poly.pdbx_strand_id
1 'polypeptide(L)'
;MSDKQILLAAALCWLWVIFPAHAEPSKAEQYHEARWDPIHFSPAIESATNEQCLACHQDVLDREVLKESPAGLQTAESLAWYQTLRTYAGEQDTFHRRHMKSAYAQQVMTLKCNTCHQGNDPREEVSESGVGIQANLTMRKQVDPYVCVMCHGQNNYTRMGLPEPWIKSASLFGDNCLTCHLAIKTERHQGIEFLNAEKIEELGAADSDVCYGCHGGRAWYRIWFPYSEKQWPGEAEAPIGARHKYPKPENPSTSNQKQAANQGN
;
A
#
# COMPACT_ATOMS: atom_id res chain seq x y z
N MET A 1 75.29 30.07 33.43
CA MET A 1 74.21 29.49 32.62
C MET A 1 74.86 28.52 31.65
N SER A 2 74.72 27.21 31.84
CA SER A 2 75.40 26.20 31.02
C SER A 2 74.51 24.98 30.71
N ASP A 3 74.35 24.72 29.42
CA ASP A 3 74.50 23.44 28.70
C ASP A 3 73.80 22.14 29.15
N LYS A 4 72.66 22.17 29.84
CA LYS A 4 71.94 20.92 30.17
C LYS A 4 70.43 20.85 29.85
N GLN A 5 69.90 21.69 28.97
CA GLN A 5 68.46 21.66 28.64
C GLN A 5 68.09 21.41 27.18
N ILE A 6 69.04 21.04 26.32
CA ILE A 6 68.78 20.77 24.90
C ILE A 6 68.99 19.28 24.59
N LEU A 7 68.33 18.38 25.34
CA LEU A 7 68.33 16.94 25.03
C LEU A 7 66.98 16.26 25.33
N LEU A 8 65.88 17.01 25.30
CA LEU A 8 64.53 16.51 25.64
C LEU A 8 63.43 16.97 24.67
N ALA A 9 63.76 17.18 23.39
CA ALA A 9 62.78 17.63 22.39
C ALA A 9 62.92 16.98 21.01
N ALA A 10 63.51 15.78 20.90
CA ALA A 10 63.75 15.14 19.59
C ALA A 10 63.41 13.64 19.53
N ALA A 11 62.38 13.18 20.26
CA ALA A 11 61.94 11.78 20.20
C ALA A 11 60.41 11.61 20.36
N LEU A 12 59.62 12.53 19.81
CA LEU A 12 58.15 12.47 19.79
C LEU A 12 57.60 12.86 18.41
N CYS A 13 58.14 12.24 17.38
CA CYS A 13 57.54 12.23 16.06
C CYS A 13 57.67 10.81 15.52
N TRP A 14 56.64 10.35 14.81
CA TRP A 14 56.55 9.08 14.08
C TRP A 14 56.05 7.85 14.87
N LEU A 15 54.89 7.99 15.49
CA LEU A 15 53.90 6.89 15.54
C LEU A 15 52.59 7.41 14.96
N TRP A 16 52.63 7.74 13.66
CA TRP A 16 51.42 7.76 12.85
C TRP A 16 50.99 6.29 12.71
N VAL A 17 50.05 5.88 13.54
CA VAL A 17 49.25 4.69 13.29
C VAL A 17 48.58 4.91 11.94
N ILE A 18 49.07 4.23 10.92
CA ILE A 18 48.37 4.08 9.64
C ILE A 18 47.11 3.31 9.97
N PHE A 19 46.02 4.03 10.28
CA PHE A 19 44.70 3.43 10.24
C PHE A 19 44.50 2.95 8.81
N PRO A 20 44.19 1.67 8.58
CA PRO A 20 43.75 1.25 7.26
C PRO A 20 42.54 2.10 6.92
N ALA A 21 42.63 2.80 5.79
CA ALA A 21 41.47 3.46 5.19
C ALA A 21 40.38 2.39 5.08
N HIS A 22 39.31 2.54 5.86
CA HIS A 22 38.14 1.69 5.68
C HIS A 22 37.67 1.96 4.26
N ALA A 23 37.77 0.95 3.39
CA ALA A 23 37.25 1.05 2.04
C ALA A 23 35.76 1.36 2.15
N GLU A 24 35.33 2.46 1.55
CA GLU A 24 33.91 2.77 1.40
C GLU A 24 33.23 1.58 0.72
N PRO A 25 32.13 1.05 1.28
CA PRO A 25 31.44 -0.09 0.70
C PRO A 25 31.00 0.26 -0.73
N SER A 26 31.15 -0.69 -1.64
CA SER A 26 30.68 -0.54 -3.02
C SER A 26 29.17 -0.28 -3.04
N LYS A 27 28.65 0.34 -4.11
CA LYS A 27 27.20 0.52 -4.28
C LYS A 27 26.41 -0.79 -4.18
N ALA A 28 27.02 -1.91 -4.57
CA ALA A 28 26.43 -3.22 -4.44
C ALA A 28 26.35 -3.67 -2.98
N GLU A 29 27.44 -3.51 -2.20
CA GLU A 29 27.46 -3.80 -0.76
C GLU A 29 26.49 -2.91 0.01
N GLN A 30 26.45 -1.60 -0.30
CA GLN A 30 25.47 -0.65 0.25
C GLN A 30 24.02 -1.05 -0.07
N TYR A 31 23.76 -1.52 -1.30
CA TYR A 31 22.44 -2.03 -1.68
C TYR A 31 22.08 -3.31 -0.90
N HIS A 32 23.02 -4.24 -0.76
CA HIS A 32 22.81 -5.48 -0.02
C HIS A 32 22.56 -5.22 1.46
N GLU A 33 23.26 -4.28 2.08
CA GLU A 33 22.99 -3.88 3.46
C GLU A 33 21.63 -3.18 3.58
N ALA A 34 21.34 -2.22 2.70
CA ALA A 34 20.10 -1.45 2.75
C ALA A 34 18.84 -2.33 2.57
N ARG A 35 18.86 -3.33 1.66
CA ARG A 35 17.69 -4.22 1.46
C ARG A 35 17.36 -5.08 2.68
N TRP A 36 18.32 -5.29 3.58
CA TRP A 36 18.16 -6.06 4.81
C TRP A 36 18.02 -5.16 6.05
N ASP A 37 17.91 -3.84 5.87
CA ASP A 37 17.65 -2.93 6.97
C ASP A 37 16.37 -3.36 7.72
N PRO A 38 16.39 -3.37 9.07
CA PRO A 38 15.26 -3.80 9.89
C PRO A 38 13.92 -3.13 9.54
N ILE A 39 13.92 -1.91 9.00
CA ILE A 39 12.69 -1.21 8.60
C ILE A 39 11.87 -1.95 7.56
N HIS A 40 12.49 -2.82 6.75
CA HIS A 40 11.81 -3.59 5.71
C HIS A 40 11.07 -4.82 6.23
N PHE A 41 11.14 -5.12 7.53
CA PHE A 41 10.61 -6.36 8.12
C PHE A 41 9.60 -6.04 9.22
N SER A 42 8.62 -6.92 9.41
CA SER A 42 7.75 -6.87 10.59
C SER A 42 8.56 -7.13 11.86
N PRO A 43 8.26 -6.43 12.97
CA PRO A 43 7.16 -5.47 13.13
C PRO A 43 7.52 -4.01 12.74
N ALA A 44 8.77 -3.71 12.39
CA ALA A 44 9.22 -2.33 12.19
C ALA A 44 8.45 -1.62 11.05
N ILE A 45 8.26 -2.30 9.92
CA ILE A 45 7.53 -1.76 8.76
C ILE A 45 6.08 -1.34 9.09
N GLU A 46 5.42 -2.02 10.01
CA GLU A 46 4.00 -1.80 10.37
C GLU A 46 3.78 -0.42 11.02
N SER A 47 4.83 0.13 11.63
CA SER A 47 4.81 1.43 12.32
C SER A 47 5.64 2.51 11.61
N ALA A 48 6.31 2.15 10.51
CA ALA A 48 7.14 3.07 9.74
C ALA A 48 6.30 4.24 9.21
N THR A 49 6.83 5.46 9.32
CA THR A 49 6.19 6.66 8.76
C THR A 49 6.56 6.84 7.29
N ASN A 50 5.76 7.64 6.56
CA ASN A 50 6.10 7.98 5.18
C ASN A 50 7.45 8.68 5.09
N GLU A 51 7.78 9.54 6.07
CA GLU A 51 9.06 10.24 6.13
C GLU A 51 10.25 9.28 6.23
N GLN A 52 10.12 8.21 7.05
CA GLN A 52 11.17 7.20 7.18
C GLN A 52 11.35 6.41 5.88
N CYS A 53 10.25 6.02 5.22
CA CYS A 53 10.31 5.31 3.94
C CYS A 53 10.90 6.20 2.82
N LEU A 54 10.44 7.45 2.75
CA LEU A 54 10.82 8.37 1.68
C LEU A 54 12.23 8.95 1.84
N ALA A 55 12.85 8.85 3.03
CA ALA A 55 14.26 9.23 3.20
C ALA A 55 15.18 8.52 2.20
N CYS A 56 14.87 7.27 1.83
CA CYS A 56 15.61 6.49 0.83
C CYS A 56 14.84 6.32 -0.50
N HIS A 57 13.51 6.39 -0.49
CA HIS A 57 12.64 6.10 -1.63
C HIS A 57 11.94 7.34 -2.21
N GLN A 58 12.49 8.53 -2.00
CA GLN A 58 11.88 9.78 -2.51
C GLN A 58 11.69 9.77 -4.04
N ASP A 59 12.53 9.03 -4.76
CA ASP A 59 12.51 8.90 -6.21
C ASP A 59 11.16 8.43 -6.76
N VAL A 60 10.41 7.62 -6.00
CA VAL A 60 9.09 7.13 -6.41
C VAL A 60 8.04 8.26 -6.49
N LEU A 61 8.25 9.35 -5.76
CA LEU A 61 7.39 10.54 -5.75
C LEU A 61 7.93 11.68 -6.59
N ASP A 62 9.22 11.68 -6.90
CA ASP A 62 9.88 12.71 -7.70
C ASP A 62 9.82 12.36 -9.19
N ARG A 63 9.84 11.07 -9.55
CA ARG A 63 9.75 10.63 -10.93
C ARG A 63 8.39 10.97 -11.54
N GLU A 64 8.42 11.70 -12.65
CA GLU A 64 7.27 12.05 -13.47
C GLU A 64 7.22 11.25 -14.77
N VAL A 65 6.07 11.26 -15.42
CA VAL A 65 5.93 10.73 -16.79
C VAL A 65 6.69 11.63 -17.76
N LEU A 66 7.25 11.04 -18.83
CA LEU A 66 7.86 11.82 -19.89
C LEU A 66 6.80 12.67 -20.59
N LYS A 67 7.18 13.84 -21.12
CA LYS A 67 6.25 14.68 -21.92
C LYS A 67 5.87 14.00 -23.24
N GLU A 68 6.77 13.19 -23.77
CA GLU A 68 6.63 12.47 -25.02
C GLU A 68 7.21 11.06 -24.84
N SER A 69 6.52 10.06 -25.38
CA SER A 69 7.02 8.70 -25.40
C SER A 69 8.20 8.55 -26.39
N PRO A 70 9.02 7.50 -26.28
CA PRO A 70 10.07 7.22 -27.28
C PRO A 70 9.56 7.06 -28.72
N ALA A 71 8.25 6.85 -28.90
CA ALA A 71 7.59 6.71 -30.21
C ALA A 71 6.96 8.03 -30.71
N GLY A 72 7.16 9.15 -30.03
CA GLY A 72 6.65 10.46 -30.45
C GLY A 72 5.25 10.82 -29.95
N LEU A 73 4.59 9.94 -29.19
CA LEU A 73 3.26 10.22 -28.64
C LEU A 73 3.34 11.21 -27.48
N GLN A 74 2.56 12.30 -27.58
CA GLN A 74 2.45 13.29 -26.52
C GLN A 74 1.64 12.72 -25.35
N THR A 75 2.15 12.92 -24.14
CA THR A 75 1.48 12.46 -22.91
C THR A 75 0.16 13.17 -22.68
N ALA A 76 0.05 14.45 -23.08
CA ALA A 76 -1.19 15.22 -22.99
C ALA A 76 -2.30 14.69 -23.92
N GLU A 77 -1.95 13.94 -24.96
CA GLU A 77 -2.87 13.36 -25.93
C GLU A 77 -3.19 11.89 -25.62
N SER A 78 -2.60 11.34 -24.56
CA SER A 78 -2.73 9.94 -24.19
C SER A 78 -3.61 9.78 -22.96
N LEU A 79 -4.67 8.98 -23.07
CA LEU A 79 -5.51 8.55 -21.95
C LEU A 79 -5.44 7.04 -21.79
N ALA A 80 -5.23 6.58 -20.56
CA ALA A 80 -5.36 5.17 -20.24
C ALA A 80 -6.84 4.77 -20.24
N TRP A 81 -7.13 3.54 -20.69
CA TRP A 81 -8.49 3.02 -20.81
C TRP A 81 -9.31 3.03 -19.52
N TYR A 82 -8.67 3.12 -18.35
CA TYR A 82 -9.31 3.18 -17.03
C TYR A 82 -9.52 4.62 -16.50
N GLN A 83 -9.07 5.66 -17.22
CA GLN A 83 -9.25 7.06 -16.85
C GLN A 83 -10.53 7.65 -17.47
N THR A 84 -11.64 6.92 -17.35
CA THR A 84 -12.93 7.31 -17.95
C THR A 84 -13.84 8.08 -17.00
N LEU A 85 -13.50 8.13 -15.72
CA LEU A 85 -14.29 8.79 -14.68
C LEU A 85 -13.78 10.20 -14.40
N ARG A 86 -14.67 11.10 -13.99
CA ARG A 86 -14.28 12.48 -13.64
C ARG A 86 -13.28 12.54 -12.49
N THR A 87 -13.35 11.56 -11.59
CA THR A 87 -12.43 11.42 -10.46
C THR A 87 -10.99 11.04 -10.87
N TYR A 88 -10.75 10.75 -12.16
CA TYR A 88 -9.43 10.53 -12.76
C TYR A 88 -8.90 11.72 -13.57
N ALA A 89 -9.59 12.85 -13.56
CA ALA A 89 -9.17 14.04 -14.29
C ALA A 89 -7.77 14.54 -13.89
N GLY A 90 -7.11 15.20 -14.84
CA GLY A 90 -5.76 15.74 -14.69
C GLY A 90 -4.74 15.07 -15.60
N GLU A 91 -3.49 15.50 -15.51
CA GLU A 91 -2.39 14.97 -16.31
C GLU A 91 -2.08 13.51 -15.96
N GLN A 92 -1.41 12.81 -16.89
CA GLN A 92 -0.83 11.50 -16.61
C GLN A 92 0.22 11.62 -15.50
N ASP A 93 0.31 10.58 -14.68
CA ASP A 93 1.23 10.57 -13.56
C ASP A 93 1.67 9.14 -13.26
N THR A 94 2.78 8.99 -12.53
CA THR A 94 3.27 7.69 -12.11
C THR A 94 2.36 7.08 -11.04
N PHE A 95 2.47 5.76 -10.85
CA PHE A 95 1.61 5.02 -9.91
C PHE A 95 1.61 5.63 -8.51
N HIS A 96 2.79 5.83 -7.90
CA HIS A 96 2.88 6.36 -6.53
C HIS A 96 2.37 7.79 -6.44
N ARG A 97 2.71 8.65 -7.40
CA ARG A 97 2.24 10.03 -7.41
C ARG A 97 0.74 10.14 -7.58
N ARG A 98 0.12 9.31 -8.42
CA ARG A 98 -1.34 9.26 -8.54
C ARG A 98 -2.02 8.96 -7.21
N HIS A 99 -1.46 8.05 -6.41
CA HIS A 99 -2.03 7.61 -5.14
C HIS A 99 -1.65 8.49 -3.94
N MET A 100 -0.54 9.23 -4.01
CA MET A 100 -0.01 9.99 -2.86
C MET A 100 0.00 11.51 -3.06
N LYS A 101 0.17 11.99 -4.30
CA LYS A 101 0.37 13.42 -4.62
C LYS A 101 -0.79 14.05 -5.39
N SER A 102 -1.64 13.26 -6.05
CA SER A 102 -2.76 13.84 -6.79
C SER A 102 -3.75 14.52 -5.84
N ALA A 103 -4.27 15.67 -6.26
CA ALA A 103 -5.17 16.47 -5.43
C ALA A 103 -6.43 15.69 -5.00
N TYR A 104 -6.94 14.81 -5.86
CA TYR A 104 -8.08 13.94 -5.51
C TYR A 104 -7.68 12.87 -4.48
N ALA A 105 -6.53 12.21 -4.66
CA ALA A 105 -6.06 11.20 -3.73
C ALA A 105 -5.86 11.76 -2.32
N GLN A 106 -5.26 12.95 -2.19
CA GLN A 106 -5.05 13.60 -0.89
C GLN A 106 -6.34 14.05 -0.20
N GLN A 107 -7.44 14.20 -0.95
CA GLN A 107 -8.74 14.50 -0.37
C GLN A 107 -9.41 13.25 0.20
N VAL A 108 -9.41 12.15 -0.56
CA VAL A 108 -10.23 10.97 -0.26
C VAL A 108 -9.47 9.81 0.39
N MET A 109 -8.15 9.83 0.35
CA MET A 109 -7.32 8.75 0.89
C MET A 109 -6.28 9.27 1.87
N THR A 110 -5.95 8.43 2.84
CA THR A 110 -4.90 8.64 3.86
C THR A 110 -3.85 7.53 3.75
N LEU A 111 -3.49 7.17 2.51
CA LEU A 111 -2.53 6.10 2.23
C LEU A 111 -1.16 6.42 2.84
N LYS A 112 -0.52 5.36 3.35
CA LYS A 112 0.87 5.35 3.80
C LYS A 112 1.66 4.38 2.92
N CYS A 113 2.99 4.52 2.92
CA CYS A 113 3.87 3.56 2.25
C CYS A 113 3.56 2.13 2.71
N ASN A 114 3.39 1.94 4.03
CA ASN A 114 3.08 0.64 4.62
C ASN A 114 1.61 0.21 4.52
N THR A 115 0.73 1.01 3.90
CA THR A 115 -0.60 0.53 3.51
C THR A 115 -0.45 -0.58 2.47
N CYS A 116 0.45 -0.39 1.50
CA CYS A 116 0.73 -1.38 0.45
C CYS A 116 1.95 -2.24 0.77
N HIS A 117 3.01 -1.64 1.33
CA HIS A 117 4.25 -2.33 1.65
C HIS A 117 4.19 -2.95 3.05
N GLN A 118 3.91 -4.24 3.14
CA GLN A 118 3.68 -4.96 4.40
C GLN A 118 4.94 -5.62 4.96
N GLY A 119 6.08 -5.42 4.30
CA GLY A 119 7.38 -5.95 4.71
C GLY A 119 7.78 -7.22 3.97
N ASN A 120 9.06 -7.57 4.15
CA ASN A 120 9.66 -8.79 3.66
C ASN A 120 9.48 -9.91 4.69
N ASP A 121 9.27 -11.14 4.21
CA ASP A 121 9.47 -12.33 5.03
C ASP A 121 10.98 -12.63 5.14
N PRO A 122 11.57 -12.71 6.35
CA PRO A 122 13.00 -13.01 6.54
C PRO A 122 13.46 -14.34 5.91
N ARG A 123 12.55 -15.28 5.70
CA ARG A 123 12.83 -16.60 5.12
C ARG A 123 12.53 -16.67 3.62
N GLU A 124 12.05 -15.58 3.02
CA GLU A 124 11.60 -15.52 1.63
C GLU A 124 10.63 -16.67 1.27
N GLU A 125 9.84 -17.15 2.23
CA GLU A 125 8.90 -18.24 2.02
C GLU A 125 7.88 -17.84 0.94
N VAL A 126 7.66 -18.72 -0.03
CA VAL A 126 6.66 -18.54 -1.09
C VAL A 126 5.64 -19.65 -0.98
N SER A 127 4.37 -19.33 -1.25
CA SER A 127 3.38 -20.38 -1.43
C SER A 127 3.76 -21.24 -2.64
N GLU A 128 4.05 -22.52 -2.39
CA GLU A 128 4.27 -23.50 -3.46
C GLU A 128 2.96 -23.87 -4.16
N SER A 129 3.07 -24.44 -5.36
CA SER A 129 1.95 -25.08 -6.06
C SER A 129 1.94 -26.58 -5.74
N GLY A 130 1.23 -27.00 -4.68
CA GLY A 130 1.20 -28.41 -4.26
C GLY A 130 0.28 -28.69 -3.07
N VAL A 131 0.15 -29.97 -2.67
CA VAL A 131 -0.65 -30.37 -1.49
C VAL A 131 0.06 -29.91 -0.21
N GLY A 132 -0.60 -29.05 0.59
CA GLY A 132 0.01 -28.43 1.79
C GLY A 132 0.13 -26.90 1.72
N ILE A 133 -0.54 -26.25 0.76
CA ILE A 133 -0.51 -24.79 0.54
C ILE A 133 -0.73 -24.01 1.83
N GLN A 134 0.27 -23.21 2.21
CA GLN A 134 0.12 -22.14 3.18
C GLN A 134 -0.43 -20.91 2.45
N ALA A 135 -1.76 -20.74 2.50
CA ALA A 135 -2.47 -19.68 1.76
C ALA A 135 -2.13 -18.26 2.23
N ASN A 136 -1.44 -18.12 3.35
CA ASN A 136 -1.01 -16.85 3.95
C ASN A 136 0.42 -16.43 3.55
N LEU A 137 1.14 -17.23 2.75
CA LEU A 137 2.46 -16.85 2.24
C LEU A 137 2.33 -16.01 0.97
N THR A 138 2.63 -14.72 1.08
CA THR A 138 2.74 -13.77 -0.02
C THR A 138 4.08 -13.96 -0.74
N MET A 139 4.05 -14.30 -2.03
CA MET A 139 5.27 -14.55 -2.80
C MET A 139 6.22 -13.34 -2.80
N ARG A 140 7.41 -13.43 -2.17
CA ARG A 140 8.64 -12.56 -2.19
C ARG A 140 8.50 -11.04 -2.37
N LYS A 141 7.31 -10.49 -2.47
CA LYS A 141 7.03 -9.11 -2.80
C LYS A 141 6.65 -8.44 -1.51
N GLN A 142 7.25 -7.28 -1.28
CA GLN A 142 6.91 -6.35 -0.19
C GLN A 142 5.40 -5.98 -0.17
N VAL A 143 4.64 -6.32 -1.22
CA VAL A 143 3.24 -5.96 -1.43
C VAL A 143 2.43 -7.22 -1.72
N ASP A 144 1.39 -7.47 -0.92
CA ASP A 144 0.31 -8.40 -1.25
C ASP A 144 -0.59 -7.78 -2.32
N PRO A 145 -0.73 -8.35 -3.53
CA PRO A 145 -1.64 -7.83 -4.54
C PRO A 145 -3.10 -7.70 -4.09
N TYR A 146 -3.54 -8.39 -3.03
CA TYR A 146 -4.88 -8.20 -2.46
C TYR A 146 -5.12 -6.77 -1.95
N VAL A 147 -4.07 -6.04 -1.56
CA VAL A 147 -4.19 -4.62 -1.19
C VAL A 147 -4.68 -3.77 -2.36
N CYS A 148 -4.29 -4.13 -3.59
CA CYS A 148 -4.72 -3.43 -4.79
C CYS A 148 -6.20 -3.69 -5.09
N VAL A 149 -6.70 -4.89 -4.75
CA VAL A 149 -8.10 -5.29 -4.98
C VAL A 149 -9.05 -4.42 -4.17
N MET A 150 -8.63 -3.93 -2.99
CA MET A 150 -9.40 -3.00 -2.15
C MET A 150 -9.91 -1.76 -2.89
N CYS A 151 -9.13 -1.28 -3.86
CA CYS A 151 -9.45 -0.08 -4.64
C CYS A 151 -9.75 -0.38 -6.12
N HIS A 152 -9.20 -1.47 -6.66
CA HIS A 152 -9.25 -1.83 -8.09
C HIS A 152 -10.00 -3.13 -8.37
N GLY A 153 -10.80 -3.61 -7.42
CA GLY A 153 -11.70 -4.74 -7.62
C GLY A 153 -12.92 -4.37 -8.48
N GLN A 154 -13.58 -5.37 -9.06
CA GLN A 154 -14.82 -5.15 -9.81
C GLN A 154 -15.97 -4.74 -8.91
N ASN A 155 -16.94 -4.02 -9.49
CA ASN A 155 -18.21 -3.72 -8.85
C ASN A 155 -18.98 -5.03 -8.66
N ASN A 156 -19.27 -5.40 -7.40
CA ASN A 156 -20.10 -6.56 -7.11
C ASN A 156 -21.58 -6.16 -7.14
N TYR A 157 -22.08 -5.89 -8.35
CA TYR A 157 -23.40 -5.33 -8.60
C TYR A 157 -24.53 -6.23 -8.06
N THR A 158 -24.33 -7.56 -8.08
CA THR A 158 -25.28 -8.53 -7.54
C THR A 158 -25.39 -8.41 -6.03
N ARG A 159 -24.29 -8.24 -5.30
CA ARG A 159 -24.32 -7.95 -3.84
C ARG A 159 -24.90 -6.58 -3.53
N MET A 160 -24.78 -5.60 -4.42
CA MET A 160 -25.43 -4.30 -4.31
C MET A 160 -26.93 -4.33 -4.65
N GLY A 161 -27.47 -5.45 -5.14
CA GLY A 161 -28.88 -5.58 -5.53
C GLY A 161 -29.21 -4.90 -6.85
N LEU A 162 -28.21 -4.58 -7.68
CA LEU A 162 -28.41 -3.97 -8.99
C LEU A 162 -28.81 -5.05 -10.02
N PRO A 163 -29.70 -4.73 -10.98
CA PRO A 163 -30.14 -5.68 -12.00
C PRO A 163 -29.05 -6.03 -13.03
N GLU A 164 -28.10 -5.11 -13.28
CA GLU A 164 -26.99 -5.23 -14.22
C GLU A 164 -25.76 -4.48 -13.64
N PRO A 165 -24.56 -4.60 -14.25
CA PRO A 165 -23.42 -3.76 -13.90
C PRO A 165 -23.77 -2.26 -13.96
N TRP A 166 -23.18 -1.46 -13.05
CA TRP A 166 -23.50 -0.03 -12.89
C TRP A 166 -23.56 0.76 -14.21
N ILE A 167 -22.60 0.59 -15.11
CA ILE A 167 -22.57 1.25 -16.43
C ILE A 167 -23.85 1.05 -17.25
N LYS A 168 -24.57 -0.05 -17.04
CA LYS A 168 -25.83 -0.35 -17.75
C LYS A 168 -27.08 -0.02 -16.94
N SER A 169 -26.99 0.07 -15.62
CA SER A 169 -28.15 0.24 -14.74
C SER A 169 -28.21 1.60 -14.03
N ALA A 170 -27.15 2.42 -14.08
CA ALA A 170 -27.04 3.68 -13.34
C ALA A 170 -28.22 4.62 -13.60
N SER A 171 -28.64 4.74 -14.87
CA SER A 171 -29.75 5.61 -15.27
C SER A 171 -31.10 5.23 -14.65
N LEU A 172 -31.31 3.94 -14.30
CA LEU A 172 -32.51 3.49 -13.59
C LEU A 172 -32.61 4.08 -12.17
N PHE A 173 -31.47 4.52 -11.62
CA PHE A 173 -31.35 5.11 -10.29
C PHE A 173 -30.99 6.60 -10.35
N GLY A 174 -31.18 7.25 -11.51
CA GLY A 174 -30.85 8.66 -11.73
C GLY A 174 -29.35 8.94 -11.68
N ASP A 175 -28.52 7.96 -12.05
CA ASP A 175 -27.06 8.03 -12.01
C ASP A 175 -26.52 8.41 -10.62
N ASN A 176 -27.25 8.05 -9.56
CA ASN A 176 -26.95 8.46 -8.20
C ASN A 176 -26.97 7.27 -7.23
N CYS A 177 -25.81 6.94 -6.65
CA CYS A 177 -25.67 5.87 -5.67
C CYS A 177 -26.46 6.16 -4.38
N LEU A 178 -26.72 7.43 -4.08
CA LEU A 178 -27.44 7.86 -2.89
C LEU A 178 -28.95 7.60 -2.95
N THR A 179 -29.50 7.30 -4.13
CA THR A 179 -30.90 6.87 -4.29
C THR A 179 -31.25 5.70 -3.35
N CYS A 180 -30.28 4.81 -3.09
CA CYS A 180 -30.44 3.72 -2.13
C CYS A 180 -29.62 3.96 -0.85
N HIS A 181 -28.36 4.37 -0.97
CA HIS A 181 -27.44 4.39 0.17
C HIS A 181 -27.80 5.38 1.28
N LEU A 182 -28.62 6.40 1.02
CA LEU A 182 -29.12 7.29 2.08
C LEU A 182 -30.03 6.57 3.09
N ALA A 183 -30.76 5.55 2.66
CA ALA A 183 -31.73 4.85 3.51
C ALA A 183 -31.16 3.58 4.15
N ILE A 184 -30.21 2.90 3.48
CA ILE A 184 -29.77 1.56 3.89
C ILE A 184 -28.38 1.52 4.53
N LYS A 185 -27.54 2.56 4.33
CA LYS A 185 -26.17 2.58 4.89
C LYS A 185 -25.64 3.99 5.00
N THR A 186 -25.81 4.62 6.16
CA THR A 186 -25.47 6.05 6.40
C THR A 186 -24.02 6.28 6.81
N GLU A 187 -23.33 5.26 7.36
CA GLU A 187 -21.93 5.32 7.80
C GLU A 187 -21.05 4.37 6.97
N ARG A 188 -20.83 4.67 5.68
CA ARG A 188 -20.27 3.70 4.73
C ARG A 188 -18.77 3.45 4.89
N HIS A 189 -18.01 4.51 5.15
CA HIS A 189 -16.54 4.48 5.17
C HIS A 189 -15.93 4.69 6.56
N GLN A 190 -16.76 4.79 7.61
CA GLN A 190 -16.26 4.99 8.97
C GLN A 190 -15.41 3.79 9.44
N GLY A 191 -14.27 4.08 10.08
CA GLY A 191 -13.35 3.08 10.58
C GLY A 191 -12.44 2.43 9.53
N ILE A 192 -12.42 2.93 8.29
CA ILE A 192 -11.43 2.55 7.28
C ILE A 192 -10.25 3.52 7.37
N GLU A 193 -9.15 3.08 7.99
CA GLU A 193 -8.05 3.96 8.41
C GLU A 193 -7.26 4.62 7.27
N PHE A 194 -7.28 4.03 6.07
CA PHE A 194 -6.57 4.52 4.89
C PHE A 194 -7.46 5.37 3.96
N LEU A 195 -8.69 5.68 4.37
CA LEU A 195 -9.62 6.55 3.65
C LEU A 195 -10.06 7.74 4.50
N ASN A 196 -10.33 8.87 3.83
CA ASN A 196 -10.97 10.01 4.46
C ASN A 196 -12.50 9.91 4.29
N ALA A 197 -13.16 9.28 5.27
CA ALA A 197 -14.59 9.00 5.22
C ALA A 197 -15.43 10.27 5.01
N GLU A 198 -15.19 11.32 5.79
CA GLU A 198 -15.94 12.58 5.73
C GLU A 198 -15.87 13.19 4.33
N LYS A 199 -14.67 13.28 3.76
CA LYS A 199 -14.49 13.88 2.44
C LYS A 199 -15.09 13.04 1.32
N ILE A 200 -15.05 11.71 1.44
CA ILE A 200 -15.72 10.82 0.49
C ILE A 200 -17.23 11.04 0.51
N GLU A 201 -17.85 11.14 1.69
CA GLU A 201 -19.30 11.34 1.77
C GLU A 201 -19.72 12.73 1.25
N GLU A 202 -18.93 13.77 1.54
CA GLU A 202 -19.14 15.11 1.01
C GLU A 202 -19.10 15.14 -0.53
N LEU A 203 -18.03 14.59 -1.13
CA LEU A 203 -17.86 14.59 -2.58
C LEU A 203 -18.86 13.65 -3.28
N GLY A 204 -19.13 12.50 -2.69
CA GLY A 204 -20.07 11.50 -3.22
C GLY A 204 -21.52 11.97 -3.23
N ALA A 205 -21.88 12.96 -2.41
CA ALA A 205 -23.19 13.59 -2.46
C ALA A 205 -23.43 14.40 -3.75
N ALA A 206 -22.35 14.91 -4.37
CA ALA A 206 -22.42 15.71 -5.59
C ALA A 206 -22.11 14.90 -6.86
N ASP A 207 -21.36 13.79 -6.75
CA ASP A 207 -20.85 13.05 -7.90
C ASP A 207 -20.80 11.54 -7.64
N SER A 208 -21.60 10.77 -8.39
CA SER A 208 -21.61 9.31 -8.32
C SER A 208 -20.33 8.65 -8.83
N ASP A 209 -19.48 9.34 -9.60
CA ASP A 209 -18.15 8.84 -10.00
C ASP A 209 -17.19 8.72 -8.81
N VAL A 210 -17.46 9.41 -7.69
CA VAL A 210 -16.73 9.23 -6.42
C VAL A 210 -17.02 7.85 -5.87
N CYS A 211 -18.29 7.48 -5.79
CA CYS A 211 -18.72 6.17 -5.34
C CYS A 211 -18.31 5.08 -6.32
N TYR A 212 -18.70 5.22 -7.59
CA TYR A 212 -18.46 4.22 -8.61
C TYR A 212 -16.97 4.03 -8.85
N GLY A 213 -16.16 5.10 -8.80
CA GLY A 213 -14.71 5.00 -8.95
C GLY A 213 -14.08 4.01 -7.97
N CYS A 214 -14.39 4.12 -6.68
CA CYS A 214 -13.86 3.20 -5.68
C CYS A 214 -14.57 1.83 -5.70
N HIS A 215 -15.86 1.79 -6.09
CA HIS A 215 -16.65 0.56 -6.15
C HIS A 215 -16.68 -0.06 -7.55
N GLY A 216 -15.55 -0.05 -8.27
CA GLY A 216 -15.36 -0.87 -9.46
C GLY A 216 -15.45 -0.18 -10.82
N GLY A 217 -15.57 1.14 -10.84
CA GLY A 217 -15.37 1.96 -12.02
C GLY A 217 -13.89 2.11 -12.42
N ARG A 218 -12.98 1.63 -11.56
CA ARG A 218 -11.53 1.64 -11.77
C ARG A 218 -10.93 0.23 -11.69
N ALA A 219 -11.72 -0.75 -12.11
CA ALA A 219 -11.36 -2.15 -11.92
C ALA A 219 -10.21 -2.57 -12.84
N TRP A 220 -9.07 -2.93 -12.25
CA TRP A 220 -7.96 -3.60 -12.94
C TRP A 220 -8.05 -5.11 -12.77
N TYR A 221 -8.62 -5.55 -11.65
CA TYR A 221 -8.81 -6.96 -11.34
C TYR A 221 -10.19 -7.41 -11.80
N ARG A 222 -10.30 -8.70 -12.14
CA ARG A 222 -11.57 -9.35 -12.50
C ARG A 222 -12.34 -9.88 -11.28
N ILE A 223 -11.79 -9.71 -10.10
CA ILE A 223 -12.38 -10.12 -8.83
C ILE A 223 -12.84 -8.88 -8.07
N TRP A 224 -13.87 -9.02 -7.24
CA TRP A 224 -14.30 -7.97 -6.34
C TRP A 224 -13.50 -8.02 -5.04
N PHE A 225 -13.28 -6.86 -4.41
CA PHE A 225 -12.97 -6.86 -3.00
C PHE A 225 -14.25 -7.21 -2.23
N PRO A 226 -14.19 -8.09 -1.23
CA PRO A 226 -15.32 -8.28 -0.31
C PRO A 226 -15.82 -6.95 0.25
N TYR A 227 -17.13 -6.75 0.22
CA TYR A 227 -17.72 -5.81 1.14
C TYR A 227 -17.54 -6.33 2.56
N SER A 228 -17.17 -5.44 3.49
CA SER A 228 -17.07 -5.76 4.92
C SER A 228 -18.31 -6.50 5.38
N GLU A 229 -18.11 -7.71 5.91
CA GLU A 229 -19.15 -8.54 6.51
C GLU A 229 -19.43 -8.16 7.97
N LYS A 230 -18.83 -7.07 8.50
CA LYS A 230 -19.28 -6.52 9.79
C LYS A 230 -20.77 -6.28 9.69
N GLN A 231 -21.52 -7.01 10.54
CA GLN A 231 -22.96 -6.85 10.68
C GLN A 231 -23.30 -5.40 10.94
N TRP A 232 -24.35 -4.93 10.29
CA TRP A 232 -24.82 -3.57 10.49
C TRP A 232 -25.54 -3.44 11.83
N PRO A 233 -25.54 -2.25 12.45
CA PRO A 233 -26.41 -1.98 13.58
C PRO A 233 -27.87 -2.27 13.19
N GLY A 234 -28.48 -3.29 13.82
CA GLY A 234 -29.85 -3.73 13.53
C GLY A 234 -30.00 -4.83 12.47
N GLU A 235 -28.90 -5.34 11.89
CA GLU A 235 -28.93 -6.47 10.97
C GLU A 235 -28.93 -7.80 11.75
N ALA A 236 -29.84 -8.72 11.38
CA ALA A 236 -29.87 -10.06 11.96
C ALA A 236 -28.55 -10.81 11.68
N GLU A 237 -28.09 -11.62 12.63
CA GLU A 237 -26.87 -12.42 12.45
C GLU A 237 -26.97 -13.32 11.22
N ALA A 238 -26.04 -13.10 10.27
CA ALA A 238 -25.88 -14.01 9.14
C ALA A 238 -25.45 -15.39 9.67
N PRO A 239 -26.00 -16.51 9.14
CA PRO A 239 -25.61 -17.84 9.55
C PRO A 239 -24.10 -18.03 9.42
N ILE A 240 -23.51 -18.68 10.44
CA ILE A 240 -22.06 -18.73 10.72
C ILE A 240 -21.19 -19.22 9.54
N GLY A 241 -21.77 -19.86 8.51
CA GLY A 241 -21.06 -20.36 7.33
C GLY A 241 -20.93 -19.40 6.13
N ALA A 242 -21.54 -18.21 6.17
CA ALA A 242 -21.46 -17.24 5.06
C ALA A 242 -20.33 -16.23 5.19
N ARG A 243 -19.61 -16.24 6.33
CA ARG A 243 -18.52 -15.29 6.59
C ARG A 243 -17.23 -15.77 5.92
N HIS A 244 -16.84 -15.15 4.80
CA HIS A 244 -15.48 -15.30 4.32
C HIS A 244 -14.57 -14.61 5.34
N LYS A 245 -13.92 -15.41 6.19
CA LYS A 245 -12.72 -14.98 6.89
C LYS A 245 -11.70 -14.63 5.83
N TYR A 246 -11.64 -13.37 5.44
CA TYR A 246 -10.37 -12.83 4.98
C TYR A 246 -9.40 -13.10 6.12
N PRO A 247 -8.28 -13.79 5.86
CA PRO A 247 -7.25 -13.84 6.88
C PRO A 247 -6.98 -12.38 7.24
N LYS A 248 -7.27 -12.02 8.49
CA LYS A 248 -6.50 -10.93 9.08
C LYS A 248 -5.04 -11.33 8.82
N PRO A 249 -4.14 -10.39 8.47
CA PRO A 249 -2.73 -10.69 8.61
C PRO A 249 -2.54 -11.10 10.08
N GLU A 250 -2.47 -12.40 10.31
CA GLU A 250 -2.19 -12.94 11.61
C GLU A 250 -0.74 -12.57 11.84
N ASN A 251 -0.52 -11.75 12.85
CA ASN A 251 0.82 -11.37 13.27
C ASN A 251 1.62 -12.67 13.44
N PRO A 252 2.70 -12.92 12.66
CA PRO A 252 3.42 -14.21 12.65
C PRO A 252 3.97 -14.62 14.02
N SER A 253 4.03 -13.66 14.95
CA SER A 253 4.42 -13.87 16.34
C SER A 253 3.43 -14.71 17.17
N THR A 254 2.15 -14.78 16.78
CA THR A 254 1.11 -15.46 17.59
C THR A 254 0.84 -16.91 17.18
N SER A 255 1.10 -17.27 15.92
CA SER A 255 0.97 -18.65 15.43
C SER A 255 2.12 -19.55 15.90
N ASN A 256 3.33 -19.01 15.93
CA ASN A 256 4.53 -19.73 16.40
C ASN A 256 4.52 -20.00 17.92
N GLN A 257 3.86 -19.16 18.72
CA GLN A 257 3.70 -19.44 20.16
C GLN A 257 2.69 -20.57 20.44
N LYS A 258 1.68 -20.75 19.58
CA LYS A 258 0.69 -21.83 19.76
C LYS A 258 1.20 -23.20 19.31
N GLN A 259 2.07 -23.26 18.30
CA GLN A 259 2.68 -24.52 17.88
C GLN A 259 3.76 -25.02 18.85
N ALA A 260 4.52 -24.11 19.48
CA ALA A 260 5.50 -24.48 20.52
C ALA A 260 4.83 -25.03 21.80
N ALA A 261 3.62 -24.58 22.13
CA ALA A 261 2.89 -25.05 23.32
C ALA A 261 2.24 -26.43 23.14
N ASN A 262 2.03 -26.90 21.91
CA ASN A 262 1.36 -28.18 21.62
C ASN A 262 2.31 -29.32 21.22
N GLN A 263 3.63 -29.06 21.15
CA GLN A 263 4.65 -30.09 20.92
C GLN A 263 5.42 -30.47 22.21
N GLY A 264 5.00 -29.93 23.35
CA GLY A 264 5.47 -30.30 24.68
C GLY A 264 4.37 -30.98 25.49
N ASN A 265 3.99 -32.20 25.12
CA ASN A 265 3.39 -33.21 25.99
C ASN A 265 3.53 -34.59 25.34
#